data_AF-A0AAU7FT99-F1
#
_entry.id   AF-A0AAU7FT99-F1
#
_cell.length_a   1.000
_cell.length_b   1.000
_cell.length_c   1.000
_cell.angle_alpha   90.00
_cell.angle_beta   90.00
_cell.angle_gamma   90.00
#
_symmetry.space_group_name_H-M   'P 1'
#
loop_
_entity.id
_entity.type
_entity.pdbx_description
1 polymer ?
#
loop_
_entity_poly.entity_id
_entity_poly.type
_entity_poly.pdbx_seq_one_letter_code
_entity_poly.pdbx_strand_id
1 'polypeptide(L)'
;MKRSILAVFVSGAVFAGSINASHAVDFASDNSGSTQWAQGAQNNIDTLNLDVDDLKQANHLQDNAIQAQHDFNNTQQGEIMQNRSDISGLQGQVNGLNAQLTQSVVDESSARSSADATLGAQIQTNINAITAIQTQAAKGAFNGKDGVDGKDGATGAQGLQGVQGLAGANGADGKDGKNGVDGKDGVTTTINKVQVDTATQTKVAANSAAIASTSSQAASVAQELQAAKQTMQAMNNNTNQQFKSLRDEVDNNKKQANAGISGAMAMAGLPQVQTNQRVMFSAGGATYNGESALAVGGSVNFNSHVIAKVSFSDDTANNMGASVGVGIGF
;
A
#
# COMPACT_ATOMS: atom_id res chain seq x y z
N MET A 1 -45.98 47.58 79.82
CA MET A 1 -45.06 47.89 78.69
C MET A 1 -44.92 46.62 77.85
N LYS A 2 -45.59 46.55 76.69
CA LYS A 2 -45.44 45.44 75.74
C LYS A 2 -44.65 45.97 74.54
N ARG A 3 -43.44 45.46 74.33
CA ARG A 3 -42.64 45.70 73.12
C ARG A 3 -42.89 44.52 72.19
N SER A 4 -43.45 44.80 71.01
CA SER A 4 -43.62 43.79 69.96
C SER A 4 -42.53 43.98 68.92
N ILE A 5 -41.72 42.94 68.71
CA ILE A 5 -40.69 42.87 67.67
C ILE A 5 -41.39 42.36 66.40
N LEU A 6 -41.37 43.16 65.34
CA LEU A 6 -41.81 42.72 64.01
C LEU A 6 -40.55 42.40 63.18
N ALA A 7 -40.29 41.12 62.98
CA ALA A 7 -39.23 40.64 62.09
C ALA A 7 -39.85 40.30 60.73
N VAL A 8 -39.49 41.07 59.69
CA VAL A 8 -39.80 40.73 58.30
C VAL A 8 -38.53 40.14 57.70
N PHE A 9 -38.58 38.87 57.32
CA PHE A 9 -37.49 38.18 56.63
C PHE A 9 -37.64 38.38 55.12
N VAL A 10 -36.74 39.17 54.54
CA VAL A 10 -36.40 39.09 53.11
C VAL A 10 -34.92 38.72 53.06
N SER A 11 -34.59 37.68 52.31
CA SER A 11 -33.26 37.06 52.25
C SER A 11 -32.10 38.05 52.23
N GLY A 12 -31.24 37.96 53.25
CA GLY A 12 -29.82 38.26 53.09
C GLY A 12 -29.25 39.57 53.64
N ALA A 13 -29.73 40.13 54.76
CA ALA A 13 -28.91 40.96 55.65
C ALA A 13 -29.61 41.22 56.99
N VAL A 14 -28.96 40.94 58.12
CA VAL A 14 -29.42 41.36 59.46
C VAL A 14 -28.78 42.70 59.79
N PHE A 15 -29.57 43.78 59.77
CA PHE A 15 -29.18 45.05 60.37
C PHE A 15 -29.90 45.21 61.71
N ALA A 16 -29.15 45.12 62.81
CA ALA A 16 -29.65 45.45 64.14
C ALA A 16 -29.40 46.94 64.41
N GLY A 17 -30.47 47.74 64.45
CA GLY A 17 -30.44 49.14 64.86
C GLY A 17 -31.71 49.50 65.60
N SER A 18 -31.59 50.00 66.84
CA SER A 18 -32.73 50.47 67.64
C SER A 18 -33.11 51.89 67.23
N ILE A 19 -34.34 52.11 66.78
CA ILE A 19 -34.87 53.43 66.42
C ILE A 19 -35.93 53.85 67.45
N ASN A 20 -35.80 55.06 67.97
CA ASN A 20 -36.74 55.66 68.91
C ASN A 20 -37.95 56.19 68.12
N ALA A 21 -39.17 55.90 68.59
CA ALA A 21 -40.41 56.15 67.87
C ALA A 21 -40.85 57.62 67.97
N SER A 22 -40.17 58.49 67.24
CA SER A 22 -40.62 59.85 66.95
C SER A 22 -39.75 60.41 65.84
N HIS A 23 -40.37 60.64 64.67
CA HIS A 23 -39.80 61.01 63.36
C HIS A 23 -39.73 59.82 62.37
N ALA A 24 -40.90 59.28 62.04
CA ALA A 24 -41.10 58.44 60.87
C ALA A 24 -41.84 59.25 59.80
N VAL A 25 -41.16 60.20 59.18
CA VAL A 25 -41.57 60.83 57.92
C VAL A 25 -40.37 61.58 57.35
N ASP A 26 -39.54 60.90 56.57
CA ASP A 26 -39.07 61.39 55.26
C ASP A 26 -38.32 60.27 54.49
N PHE A 27 -39.07 59.28 53.98
CA PHE A 27 -38.61 58.42 52.88
C PHE A 27 -39.74 58.14 51.89
N ALA A 28 -40.73 59.04 51.87
CA ALA A 28 -41.89 58.99 51.00
C ALA A 28 -42.02 60.34 50.28
N SER A 29 -40.98 60.76 49.56
CA SER A 29 -41.07 61.90 48.64
C SER A 29 -40.20 61.82 47.39
N ASP A 30 -39.42 60.74 47.19
CA ASP A 30 -38.88 60.39 45.86
C ASP A 30 -39.14 58.91 45.55
N ASN A 31 -40.39 58.62 45.16
CA ASN A 31 -40.84 57.29 44.72
C ASN A 31 -40.35 56.94 43.30
N SER A 32 -39.61 57.85 42.65
CA SER A 32 -39.04 57.68 41.31
C SER A 32 -37.66 57.03 41.36
N GLY A 33 -36.81 57.38 42.33
CA GLY A 33 -35.44 56.87 42.41
C GLY A 33 -35.33 55.40 42.86
N SER A 34 -36.15 54.96 43.83
CA SER A 34 -36.14 53.58 44.34
C SER A 34 -36.77 52.58 43.36
N THR A 35 -37.82 53.00 42.64
CA THR A 35 -38.43 52.22 41.56
C THR A 35 -37.50 52.11 40.36
N GLN A 36 -36.80 53.19 39.97
CA GLN A 36 -35.77 53.14 38.92
C GLN A 36 -34.58 52.24 39.28
N TRP A 37 -34.13 52.23 40.54
CA TRP A 37 -33.04 51.36 40.97
C TRP A 37 -33.46 49.88 40.99
N ALA A 38 -34.67 49.58 41.47
CA ALA A 38 -35.23 48.23 41.42
C ALA A 38 -35.45 47.74 39.98
N GLN A 39 -35.96 48.60 39.09
CA GLN A 39 -36.11 48.28 37.67
C GLN A 39 -34.76 48.08 36.98
N GLY A 40 -33.76 48.92 37.27
CA GLY A 40 -32.41 48.78 36.73
C GLY A 40 -31.70 47.52 37.21
N ALA A 41 -31.88 47.15 38.48
CA ALA A 41 -31.36 45.89 39.02
C ALA A 41 -32.02 44.67 38.36
N GLN A 42 -33.34 44.70 38.16
CA GLN A 42 -34.06 43.63 37.46
C GLN A 42 -33.64 43.53 35.99
N ASN A 43 -33.50 44.66 35.29
CA ASN A 43 -33.02 44.68 33.90
C ASN A 43 -31.60 44.12 33.78
N ASN A 44 -30.71 44.43 34.72
CA ASN A 44 -29.36 43.86 34.75
C ASN A 44 -29.39 42.35 34.99
N ILE A 45 -30.25 41.86 35.88
CA ILE A 45 -30.45 40.43 36.12
C ILE A 45 -30.98 39.73 34.87
N ASP A 46 -31.97 40.31 34.19
CA ASP A 46 -32.57 39.74 32.99
C ASP A 46 -31.56 39.70 31.83
N THR A 47 -30.74 40.74 31.67
CA THR A 47 -29.65 40.81 30.68
C THR A 47 -28.57 39.77 30.97
N LEU A 48 -28.13 39.66 32.22
CA LEU A 48 -27.15 38.64 32.64
C LEU A 48 -27.68 37.22 32.42
N ASN A 49 -28.97 36.99 32.63
CA ASN A 49 -29.58 35.67 32.44
C ASN A 49 -29.65 35.29 30.94
N LEU A 50 -29.93 36.26 30.06
CA LEU A 50 -29.81 36.09 28.61
C LEU A 50 -28.38 35.75 28.18
N ASP A 51 -27.37 36.48 28.70
CA ASP A 51 -25.95 36.21 28.38
C ASP A 51 -25.50 34.81 28.85
N VAL A 52 -26.00 34.36 30.01
CA VAL A 52 -25.72 33.01 30.53
C VAL A 52 -26.35 31.92 29.65
N ASP A 53 -27.54 32.15 29.09
CA ASP A 53 -28.19 31.19 28.19
C ASP A 53 -27.50 31.12 26.82
N ASP A 54 -26.98 32.24 26.32
CA ASP A 54 -26.15 32.27 25.11
C ASP A 54 -24.81 31.54 25.32
N LEU A 55 -24.18 31.69 26.49
CA LEU A 55 -22.96 30.94 26.85
C LEU A 55 -23.22 29.43 26.96
N LYS A 56 -24.37 29.00 27.50
CA LYS A 56 -24.76 27.59 27.52
C LYS A 56 -24.95 27.05 26.09
N GLN A 57 -25.60 27.81 25.21
CA GLN A 57 -25.75 27.42 23.81
C GLN A 57 -24.40 27.30 23.10
N ALA A 58 -23.48 28.24 23.33
CA ALA A 58 -22.13 28.19 22.76
C ALA A 58 -21.36 26.94 23.23
N ASN A 59 -21.43 26.59 24.52
CA ASN A 59 -20.82 25.36 25.04
C ASN A 59 -21.44 24.10 24.42
N HIS A 60 -22.77 24.04 24.27
CA HIS A 60 -23.42 22.91 23.61
C HIS A 60 -23.04 22.76 22.14
N LEU A 61 -22.87 23.86 21.40
CA LEU A 61 -22.38 23.83 20.03
C LEU A 61 -20.94 23.33 19.95
N GLN A 62 -20.10 23.70 20.91
CA GLN A 62 -18.72 23.21 21.01
C GLN A 62 -18.67 21.71 21.32
N ASP A 63 -19.48 21.22 22.27
CA ASP A 63 -19.59 19.80 22.59
C ASP A 63 -20.07 18.98 21.39
N ASN A 64 -21.06 19.49 20.66
CA ASN A 64 -21.55 18.85 19.43
C ASN A 64 -20.45 18.79 18.34
N ALA A 65 -19.64 19.84 18.20
CA ALA A 65 -18.53 19.85 17.25
C ALA A 65 -17.43 18.86 17.63
N ILE A 66 -17.11 18.74 18.93
CA ILE A 66 -16.16 17.76 19.45
C ILE A 66 -16.67 16.33 19.23
N GLN A 67 -17.96 16.09 19.51
CA GLN A 67 -18.59 14.78 19.30
C GLN A 67 -18.60 14.40 17.81
N ALA A 68 -18.96 15.33 16.94
CA ALA A 68 -18.93 15.10 15.49
C ALA A 68 -17.51 14.78 14.98
N GLN A 69 -16.49 15.48 15.49
CA GLN A 69 -15.10 15.19 15.16
C GLN A 69 -14.65 13.81 15.68
N HIS A 70 -15.08 13.44 16.88
CA HIS A 70 -14.80 12.13 17.46
C HIS A 70 -15.44 11.00 16.65
N ASP A 71 -16.71 11.16 16.26
CA ASP A 71 -17.44 10.18 15.46
C ASP A 71 -16.82 10.04 14.07
N PHE A 72 -16.47 11.16 13.42
CA PHE A 72 -15.72 11.14 12.15
C PHE A 72 -14.40 10.36 12.29
N ASN A 73 -13.61 10.65 13.34
CA ASN A 73 -12.34 9.96 13.56
C ASN A 73 -12.53 8.46 13.80
N ASN A 74 -13.56 8.05 14.54
CA ASN A 74 -13.86 6.65 14.80
C ASN A 74 -14.35 5.92 13.55
N THR A 75 -15.19 6.54 12.73
CA THR A 75 -15.60 5.98 11.44
C THR A 75 -14.39 5.78 10.53
N GLN A 76 -13.52 6.77 10.39
CA GLN A 76 -12.28 6.65 9.60
C GLN A 76 -11.36 5.55 10.15
N GLN A 77 -11.22 5.42 11.47
CA GLN A 77 -10.45 4.32 12.09
C GLN A 77 -11.06 2.95 11.79
N GLY A 78 -12.39 2.84 11.83
CA GLY A 78 -13.13 1.62 11.47
C GLY A 78 -12.86 1.19 10.03
N GLU A 79 -12.96 2.13 9.08
CA GLU A 79 -12.66 1.88 7.67
C GLU A 79 -11.19 1.48 7.46
N ILE A 80 -10.25 2.14 8.15
CA ILE A 80 -8.83 1.78 8.10
C ILE A 80 -8.60 0.35 8.62
N MET A 81 -9.25 -0.02 9.73
CA MET A 81 -9.14 -1.38 10.28
C MET A 81 -9.73 -2.43 9.34
N GLN A 82 -10.88 -2.13 8.72
CA GLN A 82 -11.49 -3.01 7.72
C GLN A 82 -10.57 -3.17 6.50
N ASN A 83 -10.07 -2.07 5.94
CA ASN A 83 -9.14 -2.10 4.82
C ASN A 83 -7.87 -2.89 5.15
N ARG A 84 -7.33 -2.79 6.38
CA ARG A 84 -6.19 -3.61 6.83
C ARG A 84 -6.52 -5.10 6.87
N SER A 85 -7.72 -5.46 7.31
CA SER A 85 -8.19 -6.85 7.31
C SER A 85 -8.31 -7.40 5.89
N ASP A 86 -8.94 -6.64 4.99
CA ASP A 86 -9.13 -7.01 3.60
C ASP A 86 -7.78 -7.16 2.87
N ILE A 87 -6.83 -6.24 3.09
CA ILE A 87 -5.46 -6.33 2.56
C ILE A 87 -4.77 -7.60 3.05
N SER A 88 -4.91 -7.95 4.33
CA SER A 88 -4.32 -9.18 4.88
C SER A 88 -4.94 -10.43 4.26
N GLY A 89 -6.26 -10.44 4.03
CA GLY A 89 -6.96 -11.50 3.33
C GLY A 89 -6.47 -11.67 1.88
N LEU A 90 -6.36 -10.56 1.14
CA LEU A 90 -5.83 -10.54 -0.22
C LEU A 90 -4.37 -11.03 -0.28
N GLN A 91 -3.52 -10.65 0.68
CA GLN A 91 -2.15 -11.16 0.78
C GLN A 91 -2.13 -12.69 0.97
N GLY A 92 -3.04 -13.23 1.79
CA GLY A 92 -3.22 -14.67 1.95
C GLY A 92 -3.61 -15.36 0.64
N GLN A 93 -4.56 -14.78 -0.11
CA GLN A 93 -4.96 -15.29 -1.42
C GLN A 93 -3.81 -15.27 -2.43
N VAL A 94 -3.05 -14.17 -2.51
CA VAL A 94 -1.88 -14.04 -3.39
C VAL A 94 -0.83 -15.11 -3.06
N ASN A 95 -0.55 -15.33 -1.78
CA ASN A 95 0.39 -16.37 -1.35
C ASN A 95 -0.10 -17.78 -1.75
N GLY A 96 -1.40 -18.04 -1.62
CA GLY A 96 -2.02 -19.30 -2.07
C GLY A 96 -1.91 -19.49 -3.58
N LEU A 97 -2.26 -18.49 -4.38
CA LEU A 97 -2.13 -18.52 -5.84
C LEU A 97 -0.67 -18.73 -6.27
N ASN A 98 0.28 -18.08 -5.60
CA ASN A 98 1.70 -18.22 -5.93
C ASN A 98 2.22 -19.64 -5.64
N ALA A 99 1.75 -20.26 -4.54
CA ALA A 99 2.04 -21.67 -4.26
C ALA A 99 1.42 -22.61 -5.30
N GLN A 100 0.16 -22.37 -5.69
CA GLN A 100 -0.51 -23.15 -6.75
C GLN A 100 0.21 -23.04 -8.10
N LEU A 101 0.62 -21.84 -8.49
CA LEU A 101 1.38 -21.62 -9.73
C LEU A 101 2.72 -22.35 -9.69
N THR A 102 3.43 -22.27 -8.56
CA THR A 102 4.70 -22.98 -8.36
C THR A 102 4.51 -24.49 -8.54
N GLN A 103 3.46 -25.06 -7.93
CA GLN A 103 3.18 -26.49 -8.06
C GLN A 103 2.80 -26.87 -9.50
N SER A 104 1.96 -26.08 -10.16
CA SER A 104 1.56 -26.33 -11.55
C SER A 104 2.75 -26.34 -12.51
N VAL A 105 3.73 -25.45 -12.32
CA VAL A 105 4.96 -25.42 -13.13
C VAL A 105 5.81 -26.66 -12.88
N VAL A 106 5.90 -27.11 -11.63
CA VAL A 106 6.63 -28.35 -11.28
C VAL A 106 5.95 -29.57 -11.90
N ASP A 107 4.63 -29.67 -11.81
CA ASP A 107 3.85 -30.76 -12.37
C ASP A 107 3.97 -30.80 -13.91
N GLU A 108 3.89 -29.65 -14.57
CA GLU A 108 4.07 -29.55 -16.02
C GLU A 108 5.50 -29.91 -16.45
N SER A 109 6.51 -29.43 -15.72
CA SER A 109 7.91 -29.76 -15.99
C SER A 109 8.21 -31.26 -15.83
N SER A 110 7.63 -31.90 -14.81
CA SER A 110 7.83 -33.32 -14.56
C SER A 110 7.07 -34.19 -15.58
N ALA A 111 5.86 -33.77 -15.98
CA ALA A 111 5.14 -34.36 -17.11
C ALA A 111 5.97 -34.30 -18.42
N ARG A 112 6.52 -33.12 -18.75
CA ARG A 112 7.37 -32.97 -19.96
C ARG A 112 8.64 -33.83 -19.90
N SER A 113 9.31 -33.88 -18.75
CA SER A 113 10.49 -34.74 -18.54
C SER A 113 10.18 -36.22 -18.78
N SER A 114 9.04 -36.72 -18.28
CA SER A 114 8.62 -38.10 -18.51
C SER A 114 8.27 -38.39 -19.98
N ALA A 115 7.67 -37.42 -20.69
CA ALA A 115 7.39 -37.53 -22.12
C ALA A 115 8.68 -37.58 -22.95
N ASP A 116 9.65 -36.72 -22.64
CA ASP A 116 10.96 -36.70 -23.29
C ASP A 116 11.75 -38.00 -23.05
N ALA A 117 11.70 -38.55 -21.83
CA ALA A 117 12.31 -39.85 -21.53
C ALA A 117 11.68 -40.99 -22.36
N THR A 118 10.36 -40.98 -22.51
CA THR A 118 9.63 -41.97 -23.32
C THR A 118 9.98 -41.85 -24.80
N LEU A 119 10.00 -40.63 -25.34
CA LEU A 119 10.38 -40.37 -26.72
C LEU A 119 11.85 -40.79 -26.97
N GLY A 120 12.75 -40.48 -26.05
CA GLY A 120 14.16 -40.89 -26.11
C GLY A 120 14.32 -42.42 -26.19
N ALA A 121 13.58 -43.17 -25.35
CA ALA A 121 13.59 -44.63 -25.38
C ALA A 121 13.06 -45.21 -26.71
N GLN A 122 12.01 -44.59 -27.27
CA GLN A 122 11.46 -45.00 -28.57
C GLN A 122 12.43 -44.69 -29.72
N ILE A 123 13.07 -43.53 -29.71
CA ILE A 123 14.10 -43.16 -30.68
C ILE A 123 15.26 -44.17 -30.63
N GLN A 124 15.72 -44.52 -29.43
CA GLN A 124 16.80 -45.51 -29.28
C GLN A 124 16.41 -46.88 -29.82
N THR A 125 15.16 -47.31 -29.57
CA THR A 125 14.60 -48.54 -30.15
C THR A 125 14.63 -48.51 -31.67
N ASN A 126 14.21 -47.40 -32.28
CA ASN A 126 14.19 -47.24 -33.72
C ASN A 126 15.61 -47.19 -34.32
N ILE A 127 16.56 -46.51 -33.66
CA ILE A 127 17.98 -46.49 -34.06
C ILE A 127 18.56 -47.90 -34.08
N ASN A 128 18.30 -48.69 -33.04
CA ASN A 128 18.76 -50.08 -32.95
C ASN A 128 18.17 -50.92 -34.10
N ALA A 129 16.87 -50.74 -34.40
CA ALA A 129 16.21 -51.43 -35.51
C ALA A 129 16.80 -51.07 -36.88
N ILE A 130 17.05 -49.78 -37.14
CA ILE A 130 17.69 -49.32 -38.38
C ILE A 130 19.10 -49.90 -38.53
N THR A 131 19.88 -49.89 -37.44
CA THR A 131 21.24 -50.44 -37.41
C THR A 131 21.25 -51.94 -37.73
N ALA A 132 20.29 -52.69 -37.20
CA ALA A 132 20.12 -54.11 -37.51
C ALA A 132 19.78 -54.34 -38.99
N ILE A 133 18.88 -53.54 -39.57
CA ILE A 133 18.54 -53.60 -41.00
C ILE A 133 19.76 -53.32 -41.88
N GLN A 134 20.55 -52.28 -41.55
CA GLN A 134 21.77 -51.94 -42.28
C GLN A 134 22.81 -53.06 -42.22
N THR A 135 22.98 -53.68 -41.04
CA THR A 135 23.89 -54.81 -40.86
C THR A 135 23.44 -56.05 -41.65
N GLN A 136 22.13 -56.29 -41.72
CA GLN A 136 21.57 -57.39 -42.49
C GLN A 136 21.68 -57.15 -44.00
N ALA A 137 21.45 -55.92 -44.47
CA ALA A 137 21.63 -55.53 -45.86
C ALA A 137 23.10 -55.66 -46.30
N ALA A 138 24.05 -55.27 -45.45
CA ALA A 138 25.48 -55.46 -45.70
C ALA A 138 25.88 -56.95 -45.81
N LYS A 139 25.15 -57.86 -45.15
CA LYS A 139 25.33 -59.32 -45.29
C LYS A 139 24.63 -59.92 -46.51
N GLY A 140 23.66 -59.22 -47.12
CA GLY A 140 22.83 -59.72 -48.23
C GLY A 140 23.25 -59.27 -49.64
N ALA A 141 24.16 -58.29 -49.77
CA ALA A 141 24.42 -57.61 -51.03
C ALA A 141 25.33 -58.33 -52.05
N PHE A 142 25.75 -59.59 -51.84
CA PHE A 142 26.66 -60.26 -52.80
C PHE A 142 26.33 -61.70 -53.22
N ASN A 143 25.18 -62.26 -52.84
CA ASN A 143 24.82 -63.61 -53.29
C ASN A 143 23.55 -63.61 -54.16
N GLY A 144 23.59 -62.85 -55.27
CA GLY A 144 22.82 -63.24 -56.44
C GLY A 144 23.38 -64.58 -56.90
N LYS A 145 22.60 -65.67 -56.78
CA LYS A 145 23.00 -66.92 -57.41
C LYS A 145 23.11 -66.66 -58.90
N ASP A 146 24.25 -67.00 -59.51
CA ASP A 146 24.39 -66.99 -60.97
C ASP A 146 23.19 -67.70 -61.61
N GLY A 147 22.66 -67.12 -62.69
CA GLY A 147 21.57 -67.74 -63.43
C GLY A 147 22.02 -69.09 -63.95
N VAL A 148 21.18 -70.11 -63.80
CA VAL A 148 21.42 -71.44 -64.39
C VAL A 148 21.58 -71.30 -65.90
N ASP A 149 22.67 -71.82 -66.45
CA ASP A 149 22.92 -71.84 -67.90
C ASP A 149 21.72 -72.44 -68.65
N GLY A 150 21.38 -71.84 -69.79
CA GLY A 150 20.32 -72.31 -70.66
C GLY A 150 20.60 -73.74 -71.13
N LYS A 151 19.58 -74.60 -71.11
CA LYS A 151 19.70 -75.98 -71.58
C LYS A 151 20.00 -75.97 -73.08
N ASP A 152 21.05 -76.70 -73.51
CA ASP A 152 21.39 -76.85 -74.92
C ASP A 152 20.16 -77.29 -75.74
N GLY A 153 20.04 -76.73 -76.96
CA GLY A 153 18.97 -77.08 -77.89
C GLY A 153 19.07 -78.55 -78.31
N ALA A 154 17.92 -79.24 -78.43
CA ALA A 154 17.86 -80.64 -78.82
C ALA A 154 18.53 -80.87 -80.19
N THR A 155 19.43 -81.86 -80.26
CA THR A 155 20.06 -82.30 -81.51
C THR A 155 19.00 -82.67 -82.54
N GLY A 156 19.04 -82.04 -83.72
CA GLY A 156 18.11 -82.31 -84.81
C GLY A 156 18.15 -83.77 -85.26
N ALA A 157 16.98 -84.33 -85.58
CA ALA A 157 16.84 -85.72 -86.00
C ALA A 157 17.66 -86.01 -87.26
N GLN A 158 18.38 -87.14 -87.26
CA GLN A 158 19.17 -87.60 -88.41
C GLN A 158 18.25 -87.89 -89.60
N GLY A 159 18.49 -87.21 -90.72
CA GLY A 159 17.72 -87.40 -91.95
C GLY A 159 17.87 -88.81 -92.53
N LEU A 160 16.77 -89.36 -93.07
CA LEU A 160 16.74 -90.64 -93.78
C LEU A 160 17.49 -90.54 -95.12
N GLN A 161 18.12 -91.64 -95.52
CA GLN A 161 19.01 -91.71 -96.69
C GLN A 161 18.28 -91.94 -98.01
N GLY A 162 18.37 -90.94 -98.91
CA GLY A 162 18.56 -91.09 -100.38
C GLY A 162 17.33 -91.13 -101.30
N VAL A 163 17.21 -90.15 -102.23
CA VAL A 163 17.59 -90.24 -103.67
C VAL A 163 17.63 -88.82 -104.27
N GLN A 164 18.55 -88.59 -105.21
CA GLN A 164 18.97 -87.27 -105.70
C GLN A 164 17.91 -86.54 -106.54
N GLY A 165 17.51 -85.34 -106.09
CA GLY A 165 16.77 -84.34 -106.86
C GLY A 165 17.24 -82.92 -106.49
N LEU A 166 17.31 -82.01 -107.46
CA LEU A 166 17.71 -80.61 -107.25
C LEU A 166 16.53 -79.76 -106.75
N ALA A 167 16.61 -79.29 -105.49
CA ALA A 167 16.10 -78.03 -104.90
C ALA A 167 15.89 -78.22 -103.37
N GLY A 168 16.07 -77.23 -102.49
CA GLY A 168 16.32 -75.80 -102.66
C GLY A 168 17.23 -75.25 -101.54
N ALA A 169 17.55 -73.96 -101.61
CA ALA A 169 18.38 -73.30 -100.61
C ALA A 169 17.79 -73.46 -99.20
N ASN A 170 18.65 -73.77 -98.21
CA ASN A 170 18.28 -73.79 -96.80
C ASN A 170 17.55 -72.49 -96.43
N GLY A 171 16.43 -72.60 -95.71
CA GLY A 171 15.79 -71.45 -95.10
C GLY A 171 16.78 -70.77 -94.15
N ALA A 172 16.89 -69.44 -94.24
CA ALA A 172 17.75 -68.67 -93.35
C ALA A 172 17.34 -68.90 -91.88
N ASP A 173 18.33 -69.07 -91.01
CA ASP A 173 18.13 -69.22 -89.56
C ASP A 173 17.21 -68.10 -89.03
N GLY A 174 16.31 -68.47 -88.12
CA GLY A 174 15.47 -67.50 -87.42
C GLY A 174 16.36 -66.51 -86.67
N LYS A 175 16.16 -65.21 -86.91
CA LYS A 175 16.91 -64.17 -86.21
C LYS A 175 16.65 -64.30 -84.71
N ASP A 176 17.71 -64.29 -83.91
CA ASP A 176 17.63 -64.26 -82.45
C ASP A 176 16.64 -63.18 -81.98
N GLY A 177 15.84 -63.51 -80.96
CA GLY A 177 14.95 -62.56 -80.33
C GLY A 177 15.76 -61.39 -79.76
N LYS A 178 15.36 -60.14 -80.06
CA LYS A 178 15.98 -58.97 -79.43
C LYS A 178 15.85 -59.08 -77.91
N ASN A 179 16.97 -58.93 -77.20
CA ASN A 179 16.99 -58.77 -75.75
C ASN A 179 15.96 -57.71 -75.32
N GLY A 180 15.26 -57.96 -74.21
CA GLY A 180 14.39 -56.97 -73.59
C GLY A 180 15.19 -55.72 -73.24
N VAL A 181 14.60 -54.54 -73.44
CA VAL A 181 15.21 -53.26 -73.03
C VAL A 181 15.30 -53.21 -71.51
N ASP A 182 16.48 -52.86 -70.99
CA ASP A 182 16.68 -52.62 -69.57
C ASP A 182 15.69 -51.58 -69.05
N GLY A 183 15.13 -51.81 -67.85
CA GLY A 183 14.24 -50.87 -67.21
C GLY A 183 14.96 -49.55 -66.95
N LYS A 184 14.33 -48.42 -67.27
CA LYS A 184 14.89 -47.09 -67.01
C LYS A 184 15.26 -46.97 -65.52
N ASP A 185 16.51 -46.58 -65.25
CA ASP A 185 16.98 -46.30 -63.90
C ASP A 185 16.02 -45.34 -63.19
N GLY A 186 15.59 -45.72 -61.97
CA GLY A 186 14.78 -44.85 -61.13
C GLY A 186 15.57 -43.60 -60.78
N VAL A 187 14.98 -42.42 -61.01
CA VAL A 187 15.54 -41.14 -60.57
C VAL A 187 15.71 -41.18 -59.04
N THR A 188 16.94 -41.44 -58.59
CA THR A 188 17.31 -41.32 -57.20
C THR A 188 17.65 -39.85 -56.95
N THR A 189 16.69 -39.08 -56.46
CA THR A 189 17.00 -37.82 -55.78
C THR A 189 17.70 -38.15 -54.47
N THR A 190 19.02 -38.32 -54.52
CA THR A 190 19.87 -38.41 -53.34
C THR A 190 19.83 -37.05 -52.64
N ILE A 191 18.89 -36.88 -51.70
CA ILE A 191 19.03 -35.83 -50.69
C ILE A 191 20.25 -36.24 -49.86
N ASN A 192 21.38 -35.58 -50.08
CA ASN A 192 22.60 -35.82 -49.31
C ASN A 192 22.29 -35.50 -47.84
N LYS A 193 22.05 -36.55 -47.04
CA LYS A 193 21.70 -36.51 -45.61
C LYS A 193 22.61 -35.57 -44.82
N VAL A 194 23.89 -35.53 -45.21
CA VAL A 194 24.92 -34.62 -44.68
C VAL A 194 24.53 -33.13 -44.78
N GLN A 195 23.96 -32.66 -45.90
CA GLN A 195 23.62 -31.25 -46.07
C GLN A 195 22.38 -30.82 -45.25
N VAL A 196 21.38 -31.70 -45.14
CA VAL A 196 20.20 -31.45 -44.31
C VAL A 196 20.57 -31.50 -42.82
N ASP A 197 21.44 -32.42 -42.42
CA ASP A 197 21.92 -32.53 -41.04
C ASP A 197 22.79 -31.34 -40.62
N THR A 198 23.70 -30.85 -41.48
CA THR A 198 24.51 -29.66 -41.19
C THR A 198 23.65 -28.40 -41.08
N ALA A 199 22.73 -28.15 -42.02
CA ALA A 199 21.85 -26.98 -41.98
C ALA A 199 20.92 -26.97 -40.76
N THR A 200 20.45 -28.16 -40.35
CA THR A 200 19.61 -28.31 -39.16
C THR A 200 20.42 -28.12 -37.88
N GLN A 201 21.64 -28.66 -37.81
CA GLN A 201 22.54 -28.44 -36.68
C GLN A 201 22.92 -26.97 -36.51
N THR A 202 23.18 -26.23 -37.60
CA THR A 202 23.47 -24.79 -37.52
C THR A 202 22.28 -23.99 -36.97
N LYS A 203 21.04 -24.32 -37.37
CA LYS A 203 19.83 -23.68 -36.84
C LYS A 203 19.58 -24.02 -35.36
N VAL A 204 19.78 -25.28 -34.96
CA VAL A 204 19.65 -25.70 -33.56
C VAL A 204 20.71 -25.02 -32.70
N ALA A 205 21.96 -24.92 -33.17
CA ALA A 205 23.02 -24.20 -32.48
C ALA A 205 22.69 -22.70 -32.33
N ALA A 206 22.22 -22.04 -33.40
CA ALA A 206 21.79 -20.65 -33.36
C ALA A 206 20.62 -20.42 -32.38
N ASN A 207 19.61 -21.29 -32.41
CA ASN A 207 18.49 -21.23 -31.48
C ASN A 207 18.93 -21.46 -30.04
N SER A 208 19.85 -22.39 -29.80
CA SER A 208 20.39 -22.65 -28.45
C SER A 208 21.18 -21.46 -27.90
N ALA A 209 21.97 -20.78 -28.74
CA ALA A 209 22.67 -19.55 -28.37
C ALA A 209 21.70 -18.40 -28.08
N ALA A 210 20.63 -18.26 -28.86
CA ALA A 210 19.59 -17.26 -28.62
C ALA A 210 18.84 -17.50 -27.29
N ILE A 211 18.49 -18.75 -26.99
CA ILE A 211 17.88 -19.14 -25.71
C ILE A 211 18.82 -18.83 -24.54
N ALA A 212 20.11 -19.17 -24.67
CA ALA A 212 21.11 -18.87 -23.65
C ALA A 212 21.20 -17.35 -23.39
N SER A 213 21.29 -16.53 -24.44
CA SER A 213 21.33 -15.07 -24.30
C SER A 213 20.06 -14.49 -23.64
N THR A 214 18.89 -14.99 -24.03
CA THR A 214 17.60 -14.58 -23.46
C THR A 214 17.50 -14.97 -21.99
N SER A 215 18.00 -16.16 -21.62
CA SER A 215 18.02 -16.63 -20.23
C SER A 215 18.95 -15.80 -19.35
N SER A 216 20.11 -15.35 -19.89
CA SER A 216 21.01 -14.44 -19.18
C SER A 216 20.39 -13.05 -18.98
N GLN A 217 19.66 -12.54 -19.97
CA GLN A 217 18.89 -11.29 -19.84
C GLN A 217 17.72 -11.40 -18.86
N ALA A 218 17.00 -12.53 -18.85
CA ALA A 218 15.95 -12.77 -17.86
C ALA A 218 16.52 -12.82 -16.43
N ALA A 219 17.71 -13.40 -16.26
CA ALA A 219 18.40 -13.43 -14.97
C ALA A 219 18.84 -12.03 -14.50
N SER A 220 19.34 -11.18 -15.41
CA SER A 220 19.71 -9.79 -15.05
C SER A 220 18.49 -8.95 -14.68
N VAL A 221 17.38 -9.07 -15.44
CA VAL A 221 16.12 -8.37 -15.12
C VAL A 221 15.54 -8.84 -13.79
N ALA A 222 15.66 -10.13 -13.45
CA ALA A 222 15.21 -10.63 -12.14
C ALA A 222 16.03 -10.03 -10.98
N GLN A 223 17.34 -9.86 -11.16
CA GLN A 223 18.20 -9.20 -10.17
C GLN A 223 17.86 -7.71 -10.02
N GLU A 224 17.64 -7.01 -11.14
CA GLU A 224 17.23 -5.60 -11.13
C GLU A 224 15.86 -5.42 -10.46
N LEU A 225 14.90 -6.31 -10.70
CA LEU A 225 13.59 -6.28 -10.06
C LEU A 225 13.70 -6.52 -8.55
N GLN A 226 14.61 -7.41 -8.12
CA GLN A 226 14.83 -7.66 -6.69
C GLN A 226 15.50 -6.46 -6.01
N ALA A 227 16.49 -5.84 -6.66
CA ALA A 227 17.09 -4.60 -6.19
C ALA A 227 16.07 -3.45 -6.12
N ALA A 228 15.24 -3.30 -7.17
CA ALA A 228 14.16 -2.31 -7.19
C ALA A 228 13.15 -2.53 -6.07
N LYS A 229 12.76 -3.78 -5.78
CA LYS A 229 11.89 -4.12 -4.64
C LYS A 229 12.53 -3.70 -3.31
N GLN A 230 13.82 -3.97 -3.11
CA GLN A 230 14.54 -3.56 -1.90
C GLN A 230 14.62 -2.04 -1.79
N THR A 231 14.89 -1.32 -2.88
CA THR A 231 14.89 0.14 -2.91
C THR A 231 13.52 0.72 -2.58
N MET A 232 12.44 0.18 -3.15
CA MET A 232 11.08 0.61 -2.83
C MET A 232 10.71 0.35 -1.36
N GLN A 233 11.10 -0.80 -0.80
CA GLN A 233 10.89 -1.09 0.62
C GLN A 233 11.69 -0.13 1.52
N ALA A 234 12.95 0.12 1.20
CA ALA A 234 13.78 1.08 1.94
C ALA A 234 13.20 2.49 1.85
N MET A 235 12.70 2.89 0.68
CA MET A 235 12.04 4.17 0.48
C MET A 235 10.76 4.28 1.31
N ASN A 236 9.92 3.24 1.31
CA ASN A 236 8.71 3.20 2.12
C ASN A 236 9.00 3.28 3.63
N ASN A 237 10.07 2.62 4.08
CA ASN A 237 10.51 2.68 5.47
C ASN A 237 11.03 4.09 5.83
N ASN A 238 11.84 4.69 4.98
CA ASN A 238 12.35 6.04 5.18
C ASN A 238 11.22 7.08 5.19
N THR A 239 10.30 7.00 4.23
CA THR A 239 9.12 7.86 4.16
C THR A 239 8.25 7.70 5.41
N ASN A 240 8.00 6.48 5.88
CA ASN A 240 7.23 6.26 7.12
C ASN A 240 7.93 6.83 8.36
N GLN A 241 9.26 6.74 8.44
CA GLN A 241 10.04 7.36 9.51
C GLN A 241 9.93 8.89 9.46
N GLN A 242 10.07 9.48 8.28
CA GLN A 242 9.91 10.94 8.09
C GLN A 242 8.51 11.40 8.47
N PHE A 243 7.45 10.68 8.07
CA PHE A 243 6.09 11.00 8.46
C PHE A 243 5.87 10.89 9.97
N LYS A 244 6.47 9.89 10.63
CA LYS A 244 6.42 9.77 12.08
C LYS A 244 7.11 10.96 12.75
N SER A 245 8.31 11.33 12.31
CA SER A 245 9.04 12.48 12.85
C SER A 245 8.27 13.79 12.69
N LEU A 246 7.67 14.02 11.52
CA LEU A 246 6.82 15.19 11.28
C LEU A 246 5.61 15.21 12.20
N ARG A 247 4.95 14.06 12.39
CA ARG A 247 3.80 13.95 13.31
C ARG A 247 4.22 14.25 14.74
N ASP A 248 5.32 13.67 15.20
CA ASP A 248 5.85 13.89 16.54
C ASP A 248 6.24 15.38 16.73
N GLU A 249 6.80 16.04 15.72
CA GLU A 249 7.10 17.48 15.73
C GLU A 249 5.84 18.34 15.77
N VAL A 250 4.82 18.03 14.97
CA VAL A 250 3.53 18.73 14.97
C VAL A 250 2.83 18.60 16.32
N ASP A 251 2.83 17.41 16.92
CA ASP A 251 2.23 17.17 18.23
C ASP A 251 2.99 17.93 19.33
N ASN A 252 4.33 17.97 19.26
CA ASN A 252 5.15 18.78 20.15
C ASN A 252 4.89 20.29 19.98
N ASN A 253 4.77 20.78 18.74
CA ASN A 253 4.45 22.18 18.46
C ASN A 253 3.08 22.56 19.00
N LYS A 254 2.07 21.68 18.84
CA LYS A 254 0.74 21.87 19.41
C LYS A 254 0.78 21.93 20.93
N LYS A 255 1.53 21.04 21.57
CA LYS A 255 1.73 21.03 23.02
C LYS A 255 2.40 22.33 23.50
N GLN A 256 3.51 22.73 22.88
CA GLN A 256 4.22 23.97 23.23
C GLN A 256 3.34 25.20 23.04
N ALA A 257 2.59 25.30 21.95
CA ALA A 257 1.68 26.40 21.69
C ALA A 257 0.56 26.47 22.74
N ASN A 258 -0.09 25.35 23.06
CA ASN A 258 -1.15 25.30 24.06
C ASN A 258 -0.64 25.65 25.46
N ALA A 259 0.53 25.13 25.85
CA ALA A 259 1.16 25.41 27.13
C ALA A 259 1.57 26.90 27.25
N GLY A 260 2.11 27.48 26.18
CA GLY A 260 2.43 28.91 26.12
C GLY A 260 1.18 29.80 26.22
N ILE A 261 0.08 29.42 25.58
CA ILE A 261 -1.22 30.12 25.72
C ILE A 261 -1.73 30.04 27.16
N SER A 262 -1.64 28.86 27.81
CA SER A 262 -1.95 28.72 29.24
C SER A 262 -1.08 29.65 30.08
N GLY A 263 0.22 29.76 29.80
CA GLY A 263 1.12 30.69 30.50
C GLY A 263 0.68 32.15 30.36
N ALA A 264 0.31 32.56 29.15
CA ALA A 264 -0.22 33.90 28.89
C ALA A 264 -1.54 34.16 29.63
N MET A 265 -2.47 33.20 29.64
CA MET A 265 -3.73 33.32 30.37
C MET A 265 -3.52 33.37 31.89
N ALA A 266 -2.59 32.57 32.42
CA ALA A 266 -2.24 32.60 33.83
C ALA A 266 -1.69 33.97 34.24
N MET A 267 -0.83 34.58 33.42
CA MET A 267 -0.31 35.94 33.65
C MET A 267 -1.38 37.03 33.50
N ALA A 268 -2.29 36.88 32.53
CA ALA A 268 -3.40 37.80 32.31
C ALA A 268 -4.39 37.79 33.50
N GLY A 269 -4.63 36.63 34.09
CA GLY A 269 -5.49 36.46 35.26
C GLY A 269 -4.91 36.99 36.58
N LEU A 270 -3.65 37.43 36.62
CA LEU A 270 -3.02 37.93 37.84
C LEU A 270 -3.66 39.26 38.29
N PRO A 271 -4.20 39.32 39.53
CA PRO A 271 -4.77 40.55 40.08
C PRO A 271 -3.79 41.73 40.10
N GLN A 272 -4.32 42.94 39.90
CA GLN A 272 -3.57 44.19 39.90
C GLN A 272 -3.81 44.97 41.21
N VAL A 273 -2.77 45.66 41.68
CA VAL A 273 -2.82 46.53 42.85
C VAL A 273 -3.92 47.60 42.72
N GLN A 274 -4.71 47.77 43.77
CA GLN A 274 -5.78 48.77 43.84
C GLN A 274 -5.27 50.12 44.37
N THR A 275 -6.02 51.20 44.16
CA THR A 275 -5.62 52.58 44.52
C THR A 275 -5.22 52.78 45.99
N ASN A 276 -5.80 51.97 46.90
CA ASN A 276 -5.53 52.04 48.35
C ASN A 276 -4.33 51.17 48.79
N GLN A 277 -3.64 50.51 47.86
CA GLN A 277 -2.49 49.64 48.12
C GLN A 277 -1.28 50.11 47.30
N ARG A 278 -0.07 49.99 47.87
CA ARG A 278 1.18 50.40 47.19
C ARG A 278 1.82 49.27 46.39
N VAL A 279 1.73 48.03 46.87
CA VAL A 279 2.33 46.84 46.26
C VAL A 279 1.35 45.68 46.37
N MET A 280 1.27 44.85 45.34
CA MET A 280 0.54 43.59 45.34
C MET A 280 1.42 42.48 44.75
N PHE A 281 1.46 41.33 45.43
CA PHE A 281 1.97 40.08 44.88
C PHE A 281 0.78 39.21 44.47
N SER A 282 0.91 38.54 43.34
CA SER A 282 -0.15 37.77 42.71
C SER A 282 0.39 36.43 42.25
N ALA A 283 -0.46 35.42 42.31
CA ALA A 283 -0.25 34.11 41.71
C ALA A 283 -1.54 33.68 41.02
N GLY A 284 -1.41 32.97 39.91
CA GLY A 284 -2.53 32.54 39.08
C GLY A 284 -2.19 31.25 38.36
N GLY A 285 -3.23 30.50 38.00
CA GLY A 285 -3.11 29.31 37.17
C GLY A 285 -4.12 29.35 36.04
N ALA A 286 -3.79 28.72 34.93
CA ALA A 286 -4.70 28.60 33.79
C ALA A 286 -4.52 27.25 33.10
N THR A 287 -5.56 26.84 32.38
CA THR A 287 -5.57 25.62 31.58
C THR A 287 -6.12 25.93 30.19
N TYR A 288 -5.58 25.26 29.16
CA TYR A 288 -5.99 25.40 27.77
C TYR A 288 -5.72 24.12 27.00
N ASN A 289 -6.74 23.54 26.38
CA ASN A 289 -6.63 22.36 25.51
C ASN A 289 -5.75 21.22 26.09
N GLY A 290 -5.87 20.95 27.40
CA GLY A 290 -5.16 19.88 28.10
C GLY A 290 -3.80 20.26 28.70
N GLU A 291 -3.28 21.46 28.42
CA GLU A 291 -2.05 21.99 29.02
C GLU A 291 -2.38 22.99 30.14
N SER A 292 -1.49 23.11 31.13
CA SER A 292 -1.67 23.99 32.28
C SER A 292 -0.46 24.88 32.50
N ALA A 293 -0.66 26.02 33.12
CA ALA A 293 0.45 26.90 33.50
C ALA A 293 0.18 27.59 34.83
N LEU A 294 1.26 27.95 35.50
CA LEU A 294 1.29 28.73 36.71
C LEU A 294 2.01 30.05 36.45
N ALA A 295 1.51 31.13 37.02
CA ALA A 295 2.10 32.44 36.92
C ALA A 295 2.20 33.11 38.29
N VAL A 296 3.23 33.93 38.44
CA VAL A 296 3.45 34.79 39.59
C VAL A 296 3.80 36.19 39.11
N GLY A 297 3.41 37.22 39.86
CA GLY A 297 3.71 38.59 39.47
C GLY A 297 3.57 39.60 40.59
N GLY A 298 4.19 40.74 40.39
CA GLY A 298 4.11 41.89 41.28
C GLY A 298 3.54 43.09 40.54
N SER A 299 2.71 43.88 41.21
CA SER A 299 2.30 45.20 40.73
C SER A 299 2.52 46.27 41.79
N VAL A 300 2.88 47.47 41.34
CA VAL A 300 3.24 48.61 42.19
C VAL A 300 2.49 49.85 41.72
N ASN A 301 1.90 50.54 42.68
CA ASN A 301 1.24 51.82 42.46
C ASN A 301 2.18 52.97 42.81
N PHE A 302 2.58 53.78 41.82
CA PHE A 302 3.51 54.89 42.05
C PHE A 302 2.80 56.15 42.56
N ASN A 303 1.59 56.41 42.04
CA ASN A 303 0.69 57.49 42.45
C ASN A 303 -0.76 57.07 42.09
N SER A 304 -1.77 57.89 42.34
CA SER A 304 -3.17 57.52 42.05
C SER A 304 -3.48 57.24 40.57
N HIS A 305 -2.56 57.53 39.66
CA HIS A 305 -2.75 57.48 38.21
C HIS A 305 -1.79 56.51 37.50
N VAL A 306 -0.74 55.98 38.15
CA VAL A 306 0.33 55.23 37.46
C VAL A 306 0.62 53.92 38.17
N ILE A 307 0.43 52.81 37.45
CA ILE A 307 0.67 51.44 37.93
C ILE A 307 1.67 50.74 37.02
N ALA A 308 2.63 50.01 37.60
CA ALA A 308 3.43 49.02 36.87
C ALA A 308 3.14 47.60 37.34
N LYS A 309 3.29 46.64 36.43
CA LYS A 309 3.15 45.21 36.68
C LYS A 309 4.30 44.45 36.03
N VAL A 310 4.80 43.42 36.72
CA VAL A 310 5.71 42.42 36.19
C VAL A 310 5.14 41.04 36.51
N SER A 311 5.28 40.09 35.60
CA SER A 311 4.82 38.71 35.81
C SER A 311 5.72 37.72 35.10
N PHE A 312 5.73 36.51 35.63
CA PHE A 312 6.47 35.35 35.15
C PHE A 312 5.53 34.15 35.13
N SER A 313 5.73 33.21 34.20
CA SER A 313 4.97 31.97 34.13
C SER A 313 5.86 30.77 33.83
N ASP A 314 5.38 29.60 34.22
CA ASP A 314 5.92 28.28 33.89
C ASP A 314 4.76 27.36 33.47
N ASP A 315 4.98 26.48 32.51
CA ASP A 315 3.93 25.66 31.88
C ASP A 315 4.27 24.16 31.82
N THR A 316 3.27 23.33 31.50
CA THR A 316 3.41 21.87 31.42
C THR A 316 4.26 21.35 30.24
N ALA A 317 4.73 22.24 29.37
CA ALA A 317 5.72 21.96 28.35
C ALA A 317 7.13 22.45 28.75
N ASN A 318 7.32 22.87 30.01
CA ASN A 318 8.57 23.38 30.57
C ASN A 318 9.05 24.68 29.90
N ASN A 319 8.14 25.49 29.36
CA ASN A 319 8.51 26.84 28.90
C ASN A 319 8.34 27.84 30.03
N MET A 320 9.18 28.88 30.02
CA MET A 320 9.05 30.02 30.93
C MET A 320 8.67 31.29 30.15
N GLY A 321 7.73 32.06 30.69
CA GLY A 321 7.29 33.34 30.15
C GLY A 321 7.57 34.49 31.12
N ALA A 322 7.75 35.71 30.60
CA ALA A 322 7.84 36.91 31.41
C ALA A 322 7.21 38.11 30.69
N SER A 323 6.58 39.01 31.43
CA SER A 323 6.01 40.25 30.88
C SER A 323 6.10 41.40 31.86
N VAL A 324 6.16 42.62 31.33
CA VAL A 324 6.12 43.88 32.09
C VAL A 324 5.14 44.84 31.42
N GLY A 325 4.41 45.63 32.21
CA GLY A 325 3.44 46.60 31.71
C GLY A 325 3.33 47.82 32.63
N VAL A 326 3.01 48.97 32.05
CA VAL A 326 2.75 50.23 32.76
C VAL A 326 1.43 50.80 32.27
N GLY A 327 0.56 51.21 33.18
CA GLY A 327 -0.71 51.87 32.89
C GLY A 327 -0.78 53.25 33.52
N ILE A 328 -1.34 54.21 32.78
CA ILE A 328 -1.59 55.58 33.24
C ILE A 328 -3.10 55.86 33.08
N GLY A 329 -3.80 56.11 34.18
CA GLY A 329 -5.19 56.59 34.20
C GLY A 329 -5.26 58.11 34.32
N PHE A 330 -6.33 58.71 33.83
CA PHE A 330 -6.60 60.16 33.93
C PHE A 330 -8.05 60.40 34.36
#